data_AF-A0A2W5MND6-F1
#
_entry.id   AF-A0A2W5MND6-F1
#
_cell.length_a   1.000
_cell.length_b   1.000
_cell.length_c   1.000
_cell.angle_alpha   90.00
_cell.angle_beta   90.00
_cell.angle_gamma   90.00
#
_symmetry.space_group_name_H-M   'P 1'
#
loop_
_entity.id
_entity.type
_entity.pdbx_description
1 polymer ?
#
loop_
_entity_poly.entity_id
_entity_poly.type
_entity_poly.pdbx_seq_one_letter_code
_entity_poly.pdbx_strand_id
1 'polypeptide(L)' 'MRLQKLEGEASPFEGRREEVADYVASMSDDLSRLSRRSGLTVLAYLLDMARLEAESAARTGGGEADPAARSKPGL' A
#
# COMPACT_ATOMS: atom_id res chain seq x y z
N MET A 1 38.81 5.64 9.07
CA MET A 1 37.83 6.39 8.25
C MET A 1 36.62 5.48 8.08
N ARG A 2 35.55 5.72 8.85
CA ARG A 2 34.39 4.83 8.98
C ARG A 2 33.39 5.18 7.87
N LEU A 3 33.32 4.35 6.84
CA LEU A 3 32.29 4.48 5.81
C LEU A 3 30.94 4.20 6.48
N GLN A 4 30.20 5.27 6.75
CA GLN A 4 28.84 5.16 7.25
C GLN A 4 28.00 4.48 6.18
N LYS A 5 27.49 3.32 6.56
CA LYS A 5 26.41 2.59 5.92
C LYS A 5 25.26 3.59 5.72
N LEU A 6 25.01 3.98 4.48
CA LEU A 6 23.78 4.69 4.11
C LEU A 6 22.67 3.62 4.13
N GLU A 7 22.22 3.31 5.34
CA GLU A 7 21.01 2.53 5.54
C GLU A 7 19.83 3.31 4.97
N GLY A 8 18.94 2.61 4.28
CA GLY A 8 17.78 3.18 3.60
C GLY A 8 16.95 4.06 4.53
N GLU A 9 17.10 5.38 4.37
CA GLU A 9 16.12 6.32 4.88
C GLU A 9 14.85 6.13 4.05
N ALA A 10 13.79 5.65 4.71
CA ALA A 10 12.47 5.58 4.10
C ALA A 10 12.14 6.94 3.49
N SER A 11 11.79 6.95 2.20
CA SER A 11 11.47 8.18 1.51
C SER A 11 10.33 8.90 2.25
N PRO A 12 10.40 10.23 2.48
CA PRO A 12 9.30 10.97 3.09
C PRO A 12 8.00 10.90 2.25
N PHE A 13 8.08 10.43 1.00
CA PHE A 13 6.94 10.15 0.15
C PHE A 13 6.31 8.76 0.42
N GLU A 14 7.04 7.81 1.01
CA GLU A 14 6.55 6.48 1.38
C GLU A 14 5.49 6.58 2.49
N GLY A 15 5.79 7.31 3.57
CA GLY A 15 4.84 7.53 4.67
C GLY A 15 3.58 8.27 4.22
N ARG A 16 3.68 9.16 3.22
CA ARG A 16 2.51 9.81 2.62
C ARG A 16 1.66 8.86 1.79
N ARG A 17 2.27 7.89 1.10
CA ARG A 17 1.54 6.88 0.33
C ARG A 17 0.81 5.91 1.24
N GLU A 18 1.43 5.51 2.34
CA GLU A 18 0.81 4.69 3.37
C GLU A 18 -0.40 5.40 4.01
N GLU A 19 -0.25 6.66 4.41
CA GLU A 19 -1.34 7.47 4.96
C GLU A 19 -2.52 7.63 3.99
N VAL A 20 -2.23 7.84 2.70
CA VAL A 20 -3.27 7.90 1.66
C VAL A 20 -3.95 6.55 1.47
N ALA A 21 -3.20 5.46 1.49
CA ALA A 21 -3.74 4.11 1.35
C ALA A 21 -4.68 3.76 2.52
N ASP A 22 -4.29 4.08 3.76
CA ASP A 22 -5.11 3.90 4.95
C ASP A 22 -6.40 4.73 4.88
N TYR A 23 -6.30 5.99 4.44
CA TYR A 23 -7.47 6.84 4.23
C TYR A 23 -8.44 6.25 3.21
N VAL A 24 -7.94 5.78 2.07
CA VAL A 24 -8.76 5.16 1.02
C VAL A 24 -9.42 3.87 1.52
N ALA A 25 -8.71 3.06 2.29
CA ALA A 25 -9.25 1.84 2.89
C ALA A 25 -10.42 2.15 3.85
N SER A 26 -10.24 3.12 4.75
CA SER A 26 -11.28 3.55 5.69
C SER A 26 -12.50 4.11 4.97
N MET A 27 -12.31 5.03 4.01
CA MET A 27 -13.41 5.64 3.26
C MET A 27 -14.18 4.59 2.45
N SER A 28 -13.49 3.62 1.87
CA SER A 28 -14.12 2.54 1.11
C SER A 28 -14.98 1.62 1.99
N ASP A 29 -14.58 1.35 3.24
CA ASP A 29 -15.39 0.58 4.19
C ASP A 29 -16.71 1.30 4.51
N ASP A 30 -16.64 2.59 4.82
CA ASP A 30 -17.81 3.41 5.16
C ASP A 30 -18.80 3.48 3.99
N LEU A 31 -18.29 3.70 2.78
CA LEU A 31 -19.10 3.74 1.56
C LEU A 31 -19.68 2.36 1.21
N SER A 32 -18.95 1.27 1.44
CA SER A 32 -19.45 -0.09 1.21
C SER A 32 -20.65 -0.37 2.11
N ARG A 33 -20.55 -0.02 3.40
CA ARG A 33 -21.66 -0.13 4.36
C ARG A 33 -22.86 0.70 3.94
N LEU A 34 -22.66 1.93 3.46
CA LEU A 34 -23.74 2.78 2.97
C LEU A 34 -24.40 2.17 1.72
N SER A 35 -23.58 1.74 0.75
CA SER A 35 -24.03 1.10 -0.48
C SER A 35 -24.89 -0.14 -0.22
N ARG A 36 -24.50 -0.98 0.75
CA ARG A 36 -25.29 -2.15 1.17
C ARG A 36 -26.64 -1.76 1.75
N ARG A 37 -26.71 -0.71 2.59
CA ARG A 37 -27.98 -0.19 3.13
C ARG A 37 -28.88 0.39 2.03
N SER A 38 -28.29 0.94 0.97
CA SER A 38 -29.01 1.51 -0.17
C SER A 38 -29.34 0.50 -1.28
N GLY A 39 -29.00 -0.78 -1.12
CA GLY A 39 -29.25 -1.81 -2.14
C GLY A 39 -28.32 -1.73 -3.36
N LEU A 40 -27.24 -0.95 -3.30
CA LEU A 40 -26.25 -0.80 -4.36
C LEU A 40 -25.17 -1.90 -4.27
N THR A 41 -25.60 -3.15 -4.43
CA THR A 41 -24.75 -4.34 -4.17
C THR A 41 -23.47 -4.37 -4.99
N VAL A 42 -23.53 -4.01 -6.28
CA VAL A 42 -22.34 -3.97 -7.15
C VAL A 42 -21.36 -2.90 -6.69
N LEU A 43 -21.85 -1.72 -6.29
CA LEU A 43 -21.00 -0.66 -5.77
C LEU A 43 -20.34 -1.07 -4.46
N ALA A 44 -21.08 -1.69 -3.54
CA ALA A 44 -20.49 -2.22 -2.30
C ALA A 44 -19.37 -3.21 -2.59
N TYR A 45 -19.57 -4.12 -3.55
CA TYR A 45 -18.53 -5.05 -3.97
C TYR A 45 -17.27 -4.35 -4.50
N LEU A 46 -17.44 -3.34 -5.37
CA LEU A 46 -16.31 -2.56 -5.89
C LEU A 46 -15.55 -1.82 -4.78
N LEU A 47 -16.26 -1.31 -3.79
CA LEU A 47 -15.66 -0.63 -2.64
C LEU A 47 -14.91 -1.60 -1.72
N ASP A 48 -15.42 -2.82 -1.54
CA ASP A 48 -14.69 -3.87 -0.83
C ASP A 48 -13.39 -4.23 -1.55
N MET A 49 -13.42 -4.32 -2.89
CA MET A 49 -12.23 -4.57 -3.70
C MET A 49 -11.23 -3.40 -3.62
N ALA A 50 -11.71 -2.15 -3.69
CA ALA A 50 -10.87 -0.97 -3.55
C ALA A 50 -10.19 -0.90 -2.18
N ARG A 51 -10.91 -1.28 -1.11
CA ARG A 51 -10.35 -1.40 0.24
C ARG A 51 -9.21 -2.42 0.29
N LEU A 52 -9.43 -3.63 -0.23
CA LEU A 52 -8.40 -4.68 -0.25
C LEU A 52 -7.14 -4.23 -1.00
N GLU A 53 -7.30 -3.52 -2.11
CA GLU A 53 -6.19 -2.98 -2.89
C GLU A 53 -5.42 -1.89 -2.12
N ALA A 54 -6.14 -0.97 -1.46
CA ALA A 54 -5.53 0.07 -0.65
C ALA A 54 -4.74 -0.52 0.53
N GLU A 55 -5.32 -1.49 1.25
CA GLU A 55 -4.62 -2.22 2.31
C GLU A 55 -3.39 -2.97 1.78
N SER A 56 -3.43 -3.48 0.53
CA SER A 56 -2.29 -4.13 -0.13
C SER A 56 -1.19 -3.14 -0.50
N ALA A 57 -1.56 -1.95 -0.98
CA ALA A 57 -0.63 -0.88 -1.31
C ALA A 57 0.11 -0.37 -0.06
N ALA A 58 -0.57 -0.22 1.07
CA ALA A 58 0.04 0.15 2.35
C ALA A 58 1.11 -0.87 2.79
N ARG A 59 0.82 -2.18 2.65
CA ARG A 59 1.77 -3.25 2.98
C ARG A 59 2.97 -3.33 2.04
N THR A 60 2.78 -3.01 0.76
CA THR A 60 3.81 -3.16 -0.28
C THR A 60 4.75 -1.94 -0.33
N GLY A 61 4.27 -0.74 0.00
CA GLY A 61 5.08 0.48 0.11
C GLY A 61 6.20 0.39 1.17
N GLY A 62 6.12 -0.55 2.12
CA GLY A 62 7.18 -0.81 3.09
C GLY A 62 8.33 -1.70 2.60
N GLY A 63 8.33 -2.17 1.35
CA GLY A 63 9.13 -3.33 0.95
C GLY A 63 9.62 -3.43 -0.50
N GLU A 64 9.83 -2.32 -1.22
CA GLU A 64 10.57 -2.38 -2.50
C GLU A 64 12.09 -2.43 -2.23
N ALA A 65 12.55 -3.56 -1.68
CA ALA A 65 13.96 -3.93 -1.71
C ALA A 65 14.32 -4.34 -3.13
N ASP A 66 14.85 -3.36 -3.87
CA ASP A 66 15.77 -3.46 -5.00
C ASP A 66 15.78 -4.79 -5.81
N PRO A 67 15.19 -4.84 -7.02
CA PRO A 67 15.30 -5.99 -7.91
C PRO A 67 16.73 -6.26 -8.43
N ALA A 68 17.72 -5.41 -8.16
CA ALA A 68 19.11 -5.61 -8.58
C ALA A 68 19.88 -6.68 -7.76
N ALA A 69 19.37 -7.12 -6.61
CA ALA A 69 20.00 -8.16 -5.80
C ALA A 69 19.86 -9.60 -6.37
N ARG A 70 19.12 -9.78 -7.48
CA ARG A 70 18.91 -11.09 -8.12
C ARG A 70 19.87 -11.42 -9.27
N SER A 71 20.85 -10.57 -9.59
CA SER A 71 21.82 -10.86 -10.66
C SER A 71 23.24 -11.08 -10.13
N LYS A 72 23.62 -12.37 -10.12
CA LYS A 72 24.98 -12.98 -10.09
C LYS A 72 25.57 -13.37 -8.72
N PRO A 73 25.71 -14.69 -8.46
CA PRO A 73 27.03 -15.30 -8.33
C PRO A 73 27.56 -15.54 -9.77
N GLY A 74 28.74 -15.14 -10.19
CA GLY A 74 30.00 -15.19 -9.47
C GLY A 74 30.74 -16.47 -9.84
N LEU A 75 31.32 -16.46 -11.06
CA LEU A 75 32.26 -17.44 -11.68
C LEU A 75 31.74 -18.86 -11.95
#